data_AF-A0A244EC07-F1
#
_entry.id   AF-A0A244EC07-F1
#
_cell.length_a   1.000
_cell.length_b   1.000
_cell.length_c   1.000
_cell.angle_alpha   90.00
_cell.angle_beta   90.00
_cell.angle_gamma   90.00
#
_symmetry.space_group_name_H-M   'P 1'
#
loop_
_entity.id
_entity.type
_entity.pdbx_description
1 polymer ?
#
loop_
_entity_poly.entity_id
_entity_poly.type
_entity_poly.pdbx_seq_one_letter_code
_entity_poly.pdbx_strand_id
1 'polypeptide(L)'
;MTTKNAMLDESAKLQAAAQMLSASADEMAAARRAAMDASPPTITSGEFSLSILRENLMRDAVTSILLKAISKSIEGVKGAQSELEAAIEEANAKIAKVQQIRKALGVFASLIGLAEAIVVAQPAGILSALKGVKEATQSA
;
A
#
# COMPACT_ATOMS: atom_id res chain seq x y z
N MET A 1 8.36 1.64 -10.37
CA MET A 1 8.57 0.43 -9.54
C MET A 1 9.90 0.40 -8.78
N THR A 2 10.98 1.06 -9.23
CA THR A 2 12.32 1.01 -8.60
C THR A 2 12.46 1.78 -7.28
N THR A 3 11.72 2.86 -7.08
CA THR A 3 11.81 3.70 -5.86
C THR A 3 11.14 3.08 -4.62
N LYS A 4 10.16 2.19 -4.82
CA LYS A 4 9.37 1.56 -3.74
C LYS A 4 10.15 0.48 -3.00
N ASN A 5 10.74 -0.46 -3.74
CA ASN A 5 11.66 -1.44 -3.18
C ASN A 5 12.83 -0.75 -2.50
N ALA A 6 13.34 0.34 -3.10
CA ALA A 6 14.42 1.12 -2.49
C ALA A 6 14.04 1.70 -1.10
N MET A 7 12.82 2.22 -0.91
CA MET A 7 12.40 2.78 0.40
C MET A 7 12.20 1.71 1.48
N LEU A 8 11.65 0.55 1.11
CA LEU A 8 11.50 -0.57 2.04
C LEU A 8 12.85 -1.21 2.37
N ASP A 9 13.74 -1.34 1.38
CA ASP A 9 15.11 -1.81 1.57
C ASP A 9 15.91 -0.84 2.43
N GLU A 10 15.73 0.47 2.26
CA GLU A 10 16.36 1.50 3.08
C GLU A 10 15.85 1.45 4.53
N SER A 11 14.53 1.28 4.73
CA SER A 11 13.96 1.04 6.07
C SER A 11 14.57 -0.20 6.73
N ALA A 12 14.71 -1.30 6.00
CA ALA A 12 15.30 -2.53 6.52
C ALA A 12 16.78 -2.35 6.90
N LYS A 13 17.55 -1.62 6.09
CA LYS A 13 18.95 -1.27 6.39
C LYS A 13 19.06 -0.38 7.63
N LEU A 14 18.19 0.61 7.76
CA LEU A 14 18.14 1.47 8.95
C LEU A 14 17.79 0.69 10.21
N GLN A 15 16.85 -0.26 10.12
CA GLN A 15 16.51 -1.14 11.24
C GLN A 15 17.68 -2.05 11.64
N ALA A 16 18.38 -2.63 10.67
CA ALA A 16 19.57 -3.44 10.93
C ALA A 16 20.68 -2.60 11.60
N ALA A 17 20.92 -1.38 11.13
CA ALA A 17 21.89 -0.46 11.75
C ALA A 17 21.50 -0.09 13.19
N ALA A 18 20.21 0.16 13.45
CA ALA A 18 19.70 0.43 14.80
C ALA A 18 19.89 -0.78 15.73
N GLN A 19 19.66 -2.00 15.24
CA GLN A 19 19.88 -3.22 16.02
C GLN A 19 21.35 -3.40 16.39
N MET A 20 22.27 -3.20 15.44
CA MET A 20 23.71 -3.27 15.71
C MET A 20 24.14 -2.24 16.76
N LEU A 21 23.65 -1.00 16.63
CA LEU A 21 23.99 0.08 17.56
C LEU A 21 23.39 -0.17 18.96
N SER A 22 22.19 -0.75 19.03
CA SER A 22 21.60 -1.18 20.31
C SER A 22 22.42 -2.28 20.97
N ALA A 23 22.86 -3.29 20.20
CA ALA A 23 23.72 -4.34 20.72
C ALA A 23 25.04 -3.78 21.29
N SER A 24 25.66 -2.81 20.59
CA SER A 24 26.85 -2.13 21.11
C SER A 24 26.58 -1.33 22.38
N ALA A 25 25.40 -0.71 22.53
CA ALA A 25 25.01 -0.02 23.76
C ALA A 25 24.83 -1.01 24.93
N ASP A 26 24.26 -2.18 24.67
CA ASP A 26 24.07 -3.24 25.67
C ASP A 26 25.42 -3.86 26.09
N GLU A 27 26.33 -4.09 25.14
CA GLU A 27 27.70 -4.51 25.42
C GLU A 27 28.45 -3.48 26.27
N MET A 28 28.30 -2.18 25.97
CA MET A 28 28.90 -1.11 26.78
C MET A 28 28.35 -1.11 28.22
N ALA A 29 27.04 -1.30 28.38
CA ALA A 29 26.42 -1.39 29.70
C ALA A 29 26.91 -2.62 30.48
N ALA A 30 27.05 -3.76 29.82
CA ALA A 30 27.56 -4.99 30.41
C ALA A 30 29.04 -4.85 30.82
N ALA A 31 29.89 -4.32 29.95
CA ALA A 31 31.30 -4.08 30.22
C ALA A 31 31.49 -3.10 31.39
N ARG A 32 30.69 -2.02 31.44
CA ARG A 32 30.72 -1.07 32.56
C ARG A 32 30.37 -1.73 33.90
N ARG A 33 29.34 -2.58 33.95
CA ARG A 33 28.97 -3.31 35.17
C ARG A 33 30.10 -4.24 35.61
N ALA A 34 30.62 -5.06 34.70
CA ALA A 34 31.73 -5.96 34.99
C ALA A 34 32.98 -5.20 35.51
N ALA A 35 33.25 -4.01 34.98
CA ALA A 35 34.37 -3.18 35.40
C ALA A 35 34.21 -2.59 36.81
N MET A 36 32.99 -2.25 37.23
CA MET A 36 32.68 -1.83 38.60
C MET A 36 32.69 -2.98 39.60
N ASP A 37 32.20 -4.14 39.20
CA ASP A 37 32.08 -5.32 40.07
C ASP A 37 33.43 -6.05 40.27
N ALA A 38 34.46 -5.70 39.49
CA ALA A 38 35.81 -6.20 39.67
C ALA A 38 36.39 -5.80 41.04
N SER A 39 37.30 -6.63 41.59
CA SER A 39 37.97 -6.34 42.86
C SER A 39 39.50 -6.36 42.69
N PRO A 40 40.19 -5.20 42.73
CA PRO A 40 39.61 -3.86 42.88
C PRO A 40 38.85 -3.41 41.62
N PRO A 41 37.90 -2.45 41.73
CA PRO A 41 37.21 -1.88 40.57
C PRO A 41 38.20 -1.34 39.54
N THR A 42 37.90 -1.57 38.28
CA THR A 42 38.79 -1.20 37.16
C THR A 42 38.46 0.15 36.53
N ILE A 43 37.33 0.75 36.92
CA ILE A 43 36.90 2.08 36.51
C ILE A 43 36.54 2.95 37.70
N THR A 44 36.76 4.25 37.54
CA THR A 44 36.39 5.28 38.51
C THR A 44 34.92 5.67 38.40
N SER A 45 34.39 6.34 39.43
CA SER A 45 33.03 6.88 39.40
C SER A 45 32.80 7.88 38.25
N GLY A 46 33.80 8.69 37.89
CA GLY A 46 33.69 9.63 36.76
C GLY A 46 33.60 8.90 35.42
N GLU A 47 34.40 7.85 35.22
CA GLU A 47 34.34 7.02 34.01
C GLU A 47 33.02 6.24 33.89
N PHE A 48 32.48 5.79 35.02
CA PHE A 48 31.15 5.18 35.09
C PHE A 48 30.06 6.13 34.59
N SER A 49 30.02 7.37 35.10
CA SER A 49 29.08 8.39 34.68
C SER A 49 29.23 8.77 33.20
N LEU A 50 30.47 8.90 32.71
CA LEU A 50 30.73 9.16 31.29
C LEU A 50 30.25 8.01 30.38
N SER A 51 30.42 6.76 30.81
CA SER A 51 29.93 5.60 30.06
C SER A 51 28.39 5.57 30.00
N ILE A 52 27.69 5.93 31.09
CA ILE A 52 26.22 6.07 31.07
C ILE A 52 25.80 7.16 30.08
N LEU A 53 26.47 8.32 30.08
CA LEU A 53 26.15 9.39 29.14
C LEU A 53 26.31 8.93 27.69
N ARG A 54 27.41 8.22 27.39
CA ARG A 54 27.68 7.68 26.05
C ARG A 54 26.64 6.64 25.64
N GLU A 55 26.25 5.75 26.55
CA GLU A 55 25.18 4.78 26.31
C GLU A 55 23.86 5.47 25.99
N ASN A 56 23.47 6.48 26.77
CA ASN A 56 22.25 7.23 26.53
C ASN A 56 22.24 7.90 25.15
N LEU A 57 23.36 8.53 24.76
CA LEU A 57 23.51 9.10 23.41
C LEU A 57 23.37 8.05 22.31
N MET A 58 23.89 6.85 22.53
CA MET A 58 23.71 5.74 21.57
C MET A 58 22.25 5.29 21.51
N ARG A 59 21.55 5.19 22.64
CA ARG A 59 20.12 4.82 22.68
C ARG A 59 19.22 5.90 22.04
N ASP A 60 19.56 7.17 22.21
CA ASP A 60 18.88 8.28 21.53
C ASP A 60 19.10 8.20 20.00
N ALA A 61 20.32 7.90 19.57
CA ALA A 61 20.65 7.69 18.16
C ALA A 61 19.89 6.49 17.57
N VAL A 62 19.83 5.37 18.28
CA VAL A 62 19.01 4.19 17.91
C VAL A 62 17.55 4.60 17.72
N THR A 63 16.98 5.33 18.67
CA THR A 63 15.59 5.81 18.60
C THR A 63 15.36 6.69 17.38
N SER A 64 16.27 7.63 17.10
CA SER A 64 16.20 8.49 15.92
C SER A 64 16.24 7.68 14.61
N ILE A 65 17.10 6.67 14.53
CA ILE A 65 17.22 5.82 13.34
C ILE A 65 15.94 4.99 13.14
N LEU A 66 15.38 4.43 14.20
CA LEU A 66 14.12 3.68 14.14
C LEU A 66 12.95 4.55 13.69
N LEU A 67 12.85 5.78 14.18
CA LEU A 67 11.84 6.74 13.73
C LEU A 67 11.97 7.04 12.22
N LYS A 68 13.20 7.17 11.71
CA LYS A 68 13.43 7.34 10.27
C LYS A 68 13.02 6.10 9.47
N ALA A 69 13.34 4.90 9.96
CA ALA A 69 12.91 3.65 9.32
C ALA A 69 11.37 3.57 9.24
N ILE A 70 10.67 3.87 10.34
CA ILE A 70 9.21 3.91 10.39
C ILE A 70 8.65 4.91 9.38
N SER A 71 9.21 6.12 9.30
CA SER A 71 8.77 7.13 8.32
C SER A 71 8.90 6.63 6.88
N LYS A 72 10.03 5.98 6.55
CA LYS A 72 10.28 5.42 5.21
C LYS A 72 9.33 4.28 4.87
N SER A 73 9.01 3.43 5.84
CA SER A 73 8.02 2.37 5.68
C SER A 73 6.61 2.94 5.40
N ILE A 74 6.18 3.95 6.16
CA ILE A 74 4.89 4.63 5.97
C ILE A 74 4.80 5.31 4.60
N GLU A 75 5.86 6.00 4.18
CA GLU A 75 5.95 6.61 2.84
C GLU A 75 5.79 5.57 1.73
N GLY A 76 6.47 4.42 1.86
CA GLY A 76 6.34 3.31 0.91
C GLY A 76 4.92 2.72 0.83
N VAL A 77 4.23 2.61 1.96
CA VAL A 77 2.84 2.08 2.03
C VAL A 77 1.83 3.06 1.43
N LYS A 78 1.96 4.36 1.70
CA LYS A 78 1.07 5.38 1.09
C LYS A 78 1.14 5.37 -0.44
N GLY A 79 2.34 5.18 -0.99
CA GLY A 79 2.50 4.99 -2.44
C GLY A 79 1.73 3.77 -2.97
N ALA A 80 1.77 2.65 -2.26
CA ALA A 80 1.04 1.43 -2.65
C ALA A 80 -0.48 1.60 -2.59
N GLN A 81 -1.00 2.33 -1.62
CA GLN A 81 -2.43 2.61 -1.52
C GLN A 81 -2.92 3.48 -2.68
N SER A 82 -2.16 4.53 -3.05
CA SER A 82 -2.50 5.38 -4.18
C SER A 82 -2.45 4.63 -5.52
N GLU A 83 -1.47 3.74 -5.72
CA GLU A 83 -1.40 2.85 -6.89
C GLU A 83 -2.61 1.92 -6.98
N LEU A 84 -3.05 1.38 -5.84
CA LEU A 84 -4.23 0.50 -5.77
C LEU A 84 -5.53 1.27 -6.05
N GLU A 85 -5.69 2.47 -5.51
CA GLU A 85 -6.85 3.34 -5.77
C GLU A 85 -6.93 3.71 -7.26
N ALA A 86 -5.81 4.06 -7.88
CA ALA A 86 -5.75 4.33 -9.32
C ALA A 86 -6.13 3.09 -10.16
N ALA A 87 -5.66 1.91 -9.77
CA ALA A 87 -6.02 0.66 -10.44
C ALA A 87 -7.51 0.30 -10.27
N ILE A 88 -8.09 0.58 -9.09
CA ILE A 88 -9.53 0.40 -8.83
C ILE A 88 -10.34 1.38 -9.70
N GLU A 89 -9.92 2.63 -9.80
CA GLU A 89 -10.58 3.63 -10.63
C GLU A 89 -10.53 3.25 -12.12
N GLU A 90 -9.37 2.79 -12.61
CA GLU A 90 -9.22 2.28 -13.97
C GLU A 90 -10.11 1.05 -14.22
N ALA A 91 -10.17 0.11 -13.27
CA ALA A 91 -11.03 -1.06 -13.35
C ALA A 91 -12.52 -0.67 -13.41
N ASN A 92 -12.95 0.28 -12.59
CA ASN A 92 -14.32 0.80 -12.60
C ASN A 92 -14.66 1.49 -13.93
N ALA A 93 -13.74 2.27 -14.49
CA ALA A 93 -13.91 2.89 -15.80
C ALA A 93 -14.06 1.84 -16.92
N LYS A 94 -13.30 0.74 -16.87
CA LYS A 94 -13.46 -0.38 -17.81
C LYS A 94 -14.79 -1.09 -17.64
N ILE A 95 -15.24 -1.33 -16.40
CA ILE A 95 -16.56 -1.93 -16.12
C ILE A 95 -17.68 -1.05 -16.69
N ALA A 96 -17.62 0.27 -16.49
CA ALA A 96 -18.59 1.20 -17.06
C ALA A 96 -18.66 1.12 -18.59
N LYS A 97 -17.49 1.05 -19.27
CA LYS A 97 -17.43 0.85 -20.73
C LYS A 97 -18.06 -0.48 -21.16
N VAL A 98 -17.81 -1.57 -20.43
CA VAL A 98 -18.42 -2.87 -20.72
C VAL A 98 -19.94 -2.82 -20.56
N GLN A 99 -20.45 -2.13 -19.53
CA GLN A 99 -21.88 -1.93 -19.36
C GLN A 99 -22.50 -1.12 -20.51
N GLN A 100 -21.83 -0.07 -20.98
CA GLN A 100 -22.26 0.69 -22.16
C GLN A 100 -22.28 -0.17 -23.43
N ILE A 101 -21.28 -1.01 -23.66
CA ILE A 101 -21.25 -1.96 -24.79
C ILE A 101 -22.41 -2.96 -24.68
N ARG A 102 -22.68 -3.49 -23.48
CA ARG A 102 -23.79 -4.42 -23.26
C ARG A 102 -25.15 -3.76 -23.53
N LYS A 103 -25.33 -2.50 -23.11
CA LYS A 103 -26.52 -1.70 -23.43
C LYS A 103 -26.67 -1.51 -24.93
N ALA A 104 -25.60 -1.14 -25.63
CA ALA A 104 -25.62 -0.99 -27.09
C ALA A 104 -25.99 -2.29 -27.81
N LEU A 105 -25.43 -3.44 -27.38
CA LEU A 105 -25.78 -4.76 -27.90
C LEU A 105 -27.26 -5.10 -27.65
N GLY A 106 -27.82 -4.70 -26.50
CA GLY A 106 -29.25 -4.84 -26.22
C GLY A 106 -30.12 -4.08 -27.23
N VAL A 107 -29.76 -2.83 -27.54
CA VAL A 107 -30.44 -2.02 -28.57
C VAL A 107 -30.33 -2.68 -29.95
N PHE A 108 -29.16 -3.17 -30.35
CA PHE A 108 -28.99 -3.87 -31.62
C PHE A 108 -29.83 -5.15 -31.70
N ALA A 109 -29.88 -5.95 -30.63
CA ALA A 109 -30.71 -7.15 -30.58
C ALA A 109 -32.20 -6.83 -30.73
N SER A 110 -32.69 -5.77 -30.07
CA SER A 110 -34.08 -5.32 -30.21
C SER A 110 -34.40 -4.82 -31.63
N LEU A 111 -33.45 -4.15 -32.29
CA LEU A 111 -33.62 -3.70 -33.68
C LEU A 111 -33.68 -4.88 -34.66
N ILE A 112 -32.86 -5.92 -34.46
CA ILE A 112 -32.91 -7.14 -35.28
C ILE A 112 -34.26 -7.85 -35.11
N GLY A 113 -34.75 -7.99 -33.86
CA GLY A 113 -36.08 -8.57 -33.61
C GLY A 113 -37.23 -7.76 -34.23
N LEU A 114 -37.09 -6.44 -34.30
CA LEU A 114 -38.05 -5.58 -35.01
C LEU A 114 -38.02 -5.80 -36.53
N ALA A 115 -36.82 -5.86 -37.12
CA ALA A 115 -36.66 -6.12 -38.55
C ALA A 115 -37.25 -7.50 -38.93
N GLU A 116 -37.03 -8.52 -38.12
CA GLU A 116 -37.60 -9.86 -38.31
C GLU A 116 -39.14 -9.84 -38.24
N ALA A 117 -39.71 -9.17 -37.23
CA ALA A 117 -41.17 -9.06 -37.10
C ALA A 117 -41.83 -8.32 -38.28
N ILE A 118 -41.13 -7.33 -38.86
CA ILE A 118 -41.56 -6.62 -40.07
C ILE A 118 -41.53 -7.56 -41.29
N VAL A 119 -40.45 -8.31 -41.47
CA VAL A 119 -40.30 -9.25 -42.60
C VAL A 119 -41.37 -10.34 -42.57
N VAL A 120 -41.69 -10.85 -41.37
CA VAL A 120 -42.72 -11.91 -41.18
C VAL A 120 -44.14 -11.32 -41.12
N ALA A 121 -44.29 -10.00 -41.25
CA ALA A 121 -45.57 -9.28 -41.27
C ALA A 121 -46.49 -9.61 -40.08
N GLN A 122 -45.91 -9.83 -38.89
CA GLN A 122 -46.68 -10.12 -37.67
C GLN A 122 -46.97 -8.83 -36.89
N PRO A 123 -48.20 -8.27 -36.92
CA PRO A 123 -48.51 -7.01 -36.26
C PRO A 123 -48.33 -7.05 -34.74
N ALA A 124 -48.63 -8.19 -34.09
CA ALA A 124 -48.34 -8.38 -32.67
C ALA A 124 -46.83 -8.45 -32.37
N GLY A 125 -46.04 -9.06 -33.26
CA GLY A 125 -44.59 -9.11 -33.17
C GLY A 125 -43.95 -7.72 -33.33
N ILE A 126 -44.46 -6.91 -34.26
CA ILE A 126 -43.98 -5.54 -34.50
C ILE A 126 -44.22 -4.65 -33.28
N LEU A 127 -45.41 -4.74 -32.66
CA LEU A 127 -45.74 -3.99 -31.44
C LEU A 127 -44.86 -4.41 -30.25
N SER A 128 -44.63 -5.71 -30.09
CA SER A 128 -43.76 -6.25 -29.04
C SER A 128 -42.30 -5.81 -29.24
N ALA A 129 -41.80 -5.88 -30.48
CA ALA A 129 -40.44 -5.47 -30.81
C ALA A 129 -40.24 -3.94 -30.69
N LEU A 130 -41.22 -3.13 -31.08
CA LEU A 130 -41.22 -1.67 -30.85
C LEU A 130 -41.16 -1.33 -29.35
N LYS A 131 -41.90 -2.07 -28.52
CA LYS A 131 -41.84 -1.93 -27.06
C LYS A 131 -40.45 -2.32 -26.53
N GLY A 132 -39.87 -3.41 -27.02
CA GLY A 132 -38.51 -3.83 -26.69
C GLY A 132 -37.44 -2.79 -27.08
N VAL A 133 -37.54 -2.18 -28.26
CA VAL A 133 -36.65 -1.09 -28.69
C VAL A 133 -36.82 0.15 -27.81
N LYS A 134 -38.07 0.53 -27.47
CA LYS A 134 -38.36 1.65 -26.57
C LYS A 134 -37.77 1.41 -25.17
N GLU A 135 -37.94 0.21 -24.61
CA GLU A 135 -37.40 -0.15 -23.30
C GLU A 135 -35.87 -0.19 -23.32
N ALA A 136 -35.26 -0.76 -24.37
CA ALA A 136 -33.81 -0.79 -24.54
C ALA A 136 -33.18 0.60 -24.70
N THR A 137 -33.87 1.54 -25.36
CA THR A 137 -33.40 2.93 -25.52
C THR A 137 -33.62 3.79 -24.28
N GLN A 138 -34.62 3.48 -23.44
CA GLN A 138 -34.85 4.17 -22.16
C GLN A 138 -33.93 3.68 -21.03
N SER A 139 -33.40 2.46 -21.16
CA SER A 139 -32.44 1.87 -20.21
C SER A 139 -30.98 1.96 -20.68
N ALA A 140 -30.74 2.44 -21.91
CA ALA A 140 -29.44 2.81 -22.45
C ALA A 140 -28.95 4.13 -21.83
#